data_AF-A0AAE3M5U2-F1
#
_entry.id   AF-A0AAE3M5U2-F1
#
_cell.length_a   1.000
_cell.length_b   1.000
_cell.length_c   1.000
_cell.angle_alpha   90.00
_cell.angle_beta   90.00
_cell.angle_gamma   90.00
#
_symmetry.space_group_name_H-M   'P 1'
#
loop_
_entity.id
_entity.type
_entity.pdbx_description
1 polymer ?
#
loop_
_entity_poly.entity_id
_entity_poly.type
_entity_poly.pdbx_seq_one_letter_code
_entity_poly.pdbx_strand_id
1 'polypeptide(L)'
;MKNCPNCNAEIEEGFELCWNCNYSLTEQKVVDIQDLNKNKREINCLRCDVPMLFSGEYKFHEGPKIGVLGNIFEAFVNRESFDLHICPQCGKVEFFAPLHNTDYKFE
;
A
#
# COMPACT_ATOMS: atom_id res chain seq x y z
N MET A 1 22.95 16.50 20.79
CA MET A 1 22.37 15.16 20.52
C MET A 1 21.37 14.86 21.63
N LYS A 2 20.34 14.04 21.40
CA LYS A 2 19.30 13.72 22.40
C LYS A 2 19.05 12.20 22.46
N ASN A 3 18.65 11.67 23.61
CA ASN A 3 18.37 10.25 23.76
C ASN A 3 16.90 9.94 23.49
N CYS A 4 16.64 8.82 22.81
CA CYS A 4 15.29 8.31 22.62
C CYS A 4 14.67 7.91 23.97
N PRO A 5 13.48 8.39 24.34
CA PRO A 5 12.84 8.01 25.60
C PRO A 5 12.35 6.54 25.61
N ASN A 6 12.21 5.91 24.43
CA ASN A 6 11.72 4.53 24.31
C ASN A 6 12.83 3.48 24.34
N CYS A 7 13.92 3.68 23.58
CA CYS A 7 15.01 2.69 23.46
C CYS A 7 16.38 3.20 23.91
N ASN A 8 16.48 4.45 24.37
CA ASN A 8 17.70 5.11 24.85
C ASN A 8 18.82 5.23 23.80
N ALA A 9 18.55 5.00 22.51
CA ALA A 9 19.50 5.26 21.43
C ALA A 9 19.73 6.77 21.26
N GLU A 10 20.95 7.14 20.86
CA GLU A 10 21.33 8.52 20.59
C GLU A 10 20.72 8.99 19.25
N ILE A 11 20.08 10.15 19.27
CA ILE A 11 19.43 10.79 18.13
C ILE A 11 20.17 12.10 17.82
N GLU A 12 20.53 12.27 16.56
CA GLU A 12 21.18 13.48 16.05
C GLU A 12 20.28 14.72 16.23
N GLU A 13 20.92 15.89 16.36
CA GLU A 13 20.19 17.15 16.43
C GLU A 13 19.48 17.43 15.10
N GLY A 14 18.24 17.93 15.18
CA GLY A 14 17.40 18.16 13.99
C GLY A 14 16.56 16.96 13.55
N PHE A 15 16.77 15.75 14.10
CA PHE A 15 15.89 14.61 13.83
C PHE A 15 14.78 14.48 14.87
N GLU A 16 13.56 14.21 14.41
CA GLU A 16 12.38 14.00 15.26
C GLU A 16 11.95 12.53 15.35
N LEU A 17 12.58 11.64 14.57
CA LEU A 17 12.32 10.20 14.57
C LEU A 17 13.56 9.44 15.06
N CYS A 18 13.37 8.47 15.96
CA CYS A 18 14.44 7.58 16.38
C CYS A 18 14.74 6.53 15.30
N TRP A 19 15.98 6.50 14.82
CA TRP A 19 16.45 5.54 13.81
C TRP A 19 16.43 4.08 14.28
N ASN A 20 16.51 3.84 15.60
CA ASN A 20 16.62 2.48 16.15
C ASN A 20 15.24 1.83 16.42
N CYS A 21 14.23 2.60 16.83
CA CYS A 21 12.93 2.05 17.24
C CYS A 21 11.72 2.78 16.65
N ASN A 22 11.93 3.67 15.69
CA ASN A 22 10.89 4.47 15.03
C ASN A 22 10.02 5.33 15.97
N TYR A 23 10.50 5.63 17.18
CA TYR A 23 9.82 6.54 18.09
C TYR A 23 9.82 7.98 17.55
N SER A 24 8.64 8.55 17.32
CA SER A 24 8.46 9.97 17.00
C SER A 24 8.49 10.79 18.29
N LEU A 25 9.42 11.73 18.36
CA LEU A 25 9.54 12.67 19.47
C LEU A 25 8.41 13.72 19.46
N THR A 26 7.83 13.97 18.28
CA THR A 26 6.73 14.92 18.07
C THR A 26 5.38 14.30 18.46
N GLU A 27 5.15 13.04 18.11
CA GLU A 27 3.90 12.32 18.42
C GLU A 27 3.97 11.54 19.74
N GLN A 28 5.16 11.43 20.35
CA GLN A 28 5.42 10.68 21.58
C GLN A 28 4.96 9.20 21.52
N LYS A 29 5.10 8.58 20.35
CA LYS A 29 4.79 7.15 20.15
C LYS A 29 5.76 6.50 19.18
N VAL A 30 5.89 5.18 19.27
CA VAL A 30 6.51 4.38 18.20
C VAL A 30 5.61 4.45 16.97
N VAL A 31 6.14 4.99 15.88
CA VAL A 31 5.47 5.00 14.59
C VAL A 31 5.71 3.65 13.94
N ASP A 32 4.65 2.88 13.76
CA ASP A 32 4.72 1.68 12.94
C ASP A 32 4.72 2.08 11.46
N ILE A 33 5.45 1.35 10.61
CA ILE A 33 5.42 1.53 9.15
C ILE A 33 3.97 1.39 8.63
N GLN A 34 3.12 0.65 9.37
CA GLN A 34 1.69 0.53 9.14
C GLN A 34 0.95 1.88 9.22
N ASP A 35 1.39 2.85 10.03
CA ASP A 35 0.76 4.18 10.14
C ASP A 35 0.85 5.01 8.84
N LEU A 36 1.80 4.70 7.95
CA LEU A 36 1.90 5.34 6.62
C LEU A 36 0.78 4.88 5.66
N ASN A 37 0.08 3.79 6.01
CA ASN A 37 -1.01 3.21 5.24
C ASN A 37 -2.37 3.45 5.90
N LYS A 38 -2.54 4.56 6.63
CA LYS A 38 -3.74 4.93 7.40
C LYS A 38 -5.11 4.85 6.67
N ASN A 39 -5.11 4.70 5.34
CA ASN A 39 -6.31 4.57 4.52
C ASN A 39 -6.39 3.25 3.73
N LYS A 40 -5.49 2.28 3.97
CA LYS A 40 -5.45 1.02 3.24
C LYS A 40 -5.98 -0.11 4.09
N ARG A 41 -6.64 -1.06 3.42
CA ARG A 41 -7.36 -2.15 4.08
C ARG A 41 -6.38 -3.10 4.75
N GLU A 42 -6.45 -3.21 6.06
CA GLU A 42 -5.77 -4.30 6.78
C GLU A 42 -6.60 -5.57 6.62
N ILE A 43 -6.05 -6.56 5.93
CA ILE A 43 -6.71 -7.83 5.67
C ILE A 43 -5.81 -9.00 6.05
N ASN A 44 -6.43 -10.08 6.52
CA ASN A 44 -5.76 -11.35 6.72
C ASN A 44 -6.01 -12.28 5.53
N CYS A 45 -5.01 -13.09 5.19
CA CYS A 45 -5.15 -14.08 4.14
C CYS A 45 -6.14 -15.17 4.58
N LEU A 46 -7.27 -15.30 3.89
CA LEU A 46 -8.30 -16.32 4.19
C LEU A 46 -7.79 -17.78 4.17
N ARG A 47 -6.59 -18.06 3.64
CA ARG A 47 -5.99 -19.40 3.63
C ARG A 47 -5.07 -19.68 4.81
N CYS A 48 -4.39 -18.65 5.31
CA CYS A 48 -3.32 -18.81 6.30
C CYS A 48 -3.61 -18.09 7.61
N ASP A 49 -4.60 -17.20 7.62
CA ASP A 49 -4.96 -16.31 8.73
C ASP A 49 -3.78 -15.46 9.22
N VAL A 50 -2.97 -14.98 8.28
CA VAL A 50 -1.84 -14.06 8.54
C VAL A 50 -2.08 -12.71 7.84
N PRO A 51 -1.58 -11.59 8.39
CA PRO A 51 -1.68 -10.29 7.76
C PRO A 51 -1.09 -10.29 6.34
N MET A 52 -1.80 -9.65 5.40
CA MET A 52 -1.34 -9.51 4.02
C MET A 52 -0.56 -8.21 3.83
N LEU A 53 0.44 -8.25 2.94
CA LEU A 53 1.26 -7.10 2.60
C LEU A 53 0.60 -6.30 1.47
N PHE A 54 0.41 -5.00 1.68
CA PHE A 54 -0.01 -4.11 0.61
C PHE A 54 1.12 -3.94 -0.42
N SER A 55 0.87 -4.34 -1.66
CA SER A 55 1.87 -4.30 -2.74
C SER A 55 1.85 -3.00 -3.54
N GLY A 56 0.73 -2.27 -3.56
CA GLY A 56 0.58 -1.08 -4.40
C GLY A 56 -0.79 -0.99 -5.05
N GLU A 57 -1.04 0.18 -5.65
CA GLU A 57 -2.11 0.37 -6.63
C GLU A 57 -1.53 0.04 -8.02
N TYR A 58 -2.17 -0.90 -8.72
CA TYR A 58 -1.77 -1.32 -10.06
C TYR A 58 -2.85 -0.96 -11.07
N LYS A 59 -2.42 -0.40 -12.20
CA LYS A 59 -3.30 -0.08 -13.33
C LYS A 59 -3.16 -1.17 -14.39
N PHE A 60 -4.23 -1.91 -14.63
CA PHE A 60 -4.24 -2.94 -15.66
C PHE A 60 -4.80 -2.38 -16.96
N HIS A 61 -4.23 -2.84 -18.07
CA HIS A 61 -4.75 -2.57 -19.39
C HIS A 61 -5.75 -3.67 -19.74
N GLU A 62 -7.03 -3.33 -19.82
CA GLU A 62 -8.04 -4.23 -20.35
C GLU A 62 -8.10 -4.10 -21.87
N GLY A 63 -7.40 -4.98 -22.59
CA GLY A 63 -7.51 -5.01 -24.05
C GLY A 63 -6.52 -5.97 -24.73
N PRO A 64 -6.90 -6.60 -25.86
CA PRO A 64 -5.96 -7.38 -26.65
C PRO A 64 -4.86 -6.46 -27.22
N LYS A 65 -3.59 -6.85 -27.04
CA LYS A 65 -2.45 -6.17 -27.70
C LYS A 65 -2.50 -6.47 -29.20
N ILE A 66 -3.24 -5.68 -29.98
CA ILE A 66 -3.26 -5.81 -31.44
C ILE A 66 -2.09 -4.95 -31.96
N GLY A 67 -1.04 -5.62 -32.45
CA GLY A 67 0.30 -5.05 -32.53
C GLY A 67 0.55 -3.93 -33.54
N VAL A 68 1.69 -3.23 -33.32
CA VAL A 68 2.57 -2.39 -34.18
C VAL A 68 1.95 -1.33 -35.11
N LEU A 69 0.67 -1.37 -35.47
CA LEU A 69 -0.04 -0.29 -36.16
C LEU A 69 -1.13 0.24 -35.23
N GLY A 70 -0.67 1.00 -34.23
CA GLY A 70 -1.45 1.57 -33.14
C GLY A 70 -2.71 2.24 -33.64
N ASN A 71 -3.84 1.66 -33.25
CA ASN A 71 -5.14 2.24 -33.52
C ASN A 71 -5.27 3.48 -32.64
N ILE A 72 -5.60 4.61 -33.27
CA ILE A 72 -5.81 5.94 -32.68
C ILE A 72 -6.89 5.94 -31.55
N PHE A 73 -7.57 4.81 -31.37
CA PHE A 73 -8.60 4.53 -30.37
C PHE A 73 -8.10 3.79 -29.13
N GLU A 74 -6.83 3.39 -29.03
CA GLU A 74 -6.25 2.82 -27.80
C GLU A 74 -6.22 3.82 -26.63
N ALA A 75 -6.44 5.11 -26.90
CA ALA A 75 -6.62 6.14 -25.88
C ALA A 75 -7.90 5.95 -25.02
N PHE A 76 -8.84 5.09 -25.45
CA PHE A 76 -10.08 4.77 -24.75
C PHE A 76 -10.05 3.39 -24.06
N VAL A 77 -8.86 2.79 -23.89
CA VAL A 77 -8.72 1.59 -23.07
C VAL A 77 -8.99 1.97 -21.61
N ASN A 78 -10.10 1.50 -21.05
CA ASN A 78 -10.40 1.62 -19.64
C ASN A 78 -9.21 1.07 -18.84
N ARG A 79 -8.57 1.95 -18.07
CA ARG A 79 -7.49 1.57 -17.15
C ARG A 79 -8.13 1.37 -15.80
N GLU A 80 -8.37 0.11 -15.43
CA GLU A 80 -8.85 -0.20 -14.09
C GLU A 80 -7.67 -0.22 -13.11
N SER A 81 -7.80 0.61 -12.07
CA SER A 81 -6.88 0.67 -10.92
C SER A 81 -7.34 -0.32 -9.86
N PHE A 82 -6.43 -1.12 -9.31
CA PHE A 82 -6.70 -2.01 -8.19
C PHE A 82 -5.63 -1.92 -7.11
N ASP A 83 -6.07 -1.98 -5.86
CA ASP A 83 -5.19 -2.20 -4.72
C ASP A 83 -4.89 -3.69 -4.59
N LEU A 84 -3.59 -4.05 -4.57
CA LEU A 84 -3.15 -5.43 -4.45
C LEU A 84 -2.59 -5.72 -3.05
N HIS A 85 -3.02 -6.84 -2.48
CA HIS A 85 -2.51 -7.38 -1.23
C HIS A 85 -1.98 -8.79 -1.44
N ILE A 86 -0.80 -9.10 -0.91
CA ILE A 86 -0.09 -10.37 -1.12
C ILE A 86 0.16 -11.05 0.22
N CYS A 87 -0.21 -12.33 0.32
CA CYS A 87 0.10 -13.15 1.49
C CYS A 87 1.58 -13.58 1.45
N PRO A 88 2.40 -13.26 2.47
CA PRO A 88 3.80 -13.64 2.50
C PRO A 88 4.04 -15.14 2.67
N GLN A 89 3.05 -15.88 3.18
CA GLN A 89 3.20 -17.31 3.48
C GLN A 89 2.84 -18.22 2.30
N CYS A 90 1.77 -17.92 1.56
CA CYS A 90 1.27 -18.79 0.48
C CYS A 90 1.19 -18.12 -0.89
N GLY A 91 1.55 -16.84 -0.99
CA GLY A 91 1.54 -16.09 -2.26
C GLY A 91 0.14 -15.76 -2.78
N LYS A 92 -0.93 -15.97 -2.01
CA LYS A 92 -2.28 -15.53 -2.39
C LYS A 92 -2.28 -14.02 -2.64
N VAL A 93 -2.86 -13.60 -3.76
CA VAL A 93 -3.05 -12.19 -4.11
C VAL A 93 -4.55 -11.86 -4.09
N GLU A 94 -4.89 -10.74 -3.46
CA GLU A 94 -6.25 -10.18 -3.45
C GLU A 94 -6.27 -8.80 -4.11
N PHE A 95 -7.29 -8.58 -4.94
CA PHE A 95 -7.48 -7.36 -5.72
C PHE A 95 -8.69 -6.61 -5.17
N PHE A 96 -8.55 -5.30 -5.00
CA PHE A 96 -9.62 -4.45 -4.50
C PHE A 96 -9.86 -3.29 -5.44
N ALA A 97 -11.08 -3.22 -5.96
CA ALA A 97 -11.52 -2.09 -6.76
C ALA A 97 -11.73 -0.83 -5.89
N PRO A 98 -11.52 0.37 -6.47
CA PRO A 98 -11.76 1.64 -5.78
C PRO A 98 -13.26 1.85 -5.50
N LEU A 99 -13.60 2.13 -4.24
CA LEU A 99 -15.00 2.29 -3.79
C LEU A 99 -15.68 3.57 -4.30
N HIS A 100 -14.91 4.57 -4.72
CA HIS A 100 -15.45 5.83 -5.21
C HIS A 100 -15.67 5.84 -6.72
N ASN A 101 -15.43 4.71 -7.41
CA ASN A 101 -15.71 4.64 -8.83
C ASN A 101 -17.20 4.38 -9.03
N THR A 102 -17.87 5.31 -9.71
CA THR A 102 -19.32 5.26 -9.99
C THR A 102 -19.74 4.12 -10.90
N ASP A 103 -18.77 3.38 -11.43
CA ASP A 103 -18.95 2.37 -12.47
C ASP A 103 -19.36 1.00 -11.93
N TYR A 104 -19.25 0.77 -10.61
CA TYR A 104 -19.67 -0.47 -9.93
C TYR A 104 -21.05 -0.35 -9.25
N LYS A 105 -21.98 0.39 -9.86
CA LYS A 105 -23.39 0.34 -9.43
C LYS A 105 -23.97 -1.01 -9.82
N PHE A 106 -24.19 -1.88 -8.83
CA PHE A 106 -25.03 -3.06 -9.00
C PHE A 106 -26.48 -2.59 -9.12
N GLU A 107 -27.10 -2.83 -10.29
CA GLU A 107 -28.56 -2.73 -10.48
C GLU A 107 -29.31 -3.80 -9.70
#